data_AF-A0A2S9CS35-F1
#
_entry.id   AF-A0A2S9CS35-F1
#
_cell.length_a   1.000
_cell.length_b   1.000
_cell.length_c   1.000
_cell.angle_alpha   90.00
_cell.angle_beta   90.00
_cell.angle_gamma   90.00
#
_symmetry.space_group_name_H-M   'P 1'
#
loop_
_entity.id
_entity.type
_entity.pdbx_description
1 polymer ?
#
loop_
_entity_poly.entity_id
_entity_poly.type
_entity_poly.pdbx_seq_one_letter_code
_entity_poly.pdbx_strand_id
1 'polypeptide(L)'
;MDPEEFVKGLKRDKARGNLAPHQIILLISFLNIYAKLESKYFDITELESEFQQVWKDYKSQFASTNNNIGLPLKAFINRDYIRLTLKNDISNFRNTQELKREISTIEIDTILIQLLQQNDIKSYLISKIAH
;
A
#
# COMPACT_ATOMS: atom_id res chain seq x y z
N MET A 1 3.80 -11.27 -14.31
CA MET A 1 3.73 -9.80 -14.29
C MET A 1 5.14 -9.28 -14.03
N ASP A 2 5.62 -8.32 -14.81
CA ASP A 2 6.93 -7.71 -14.57
C ASP A 2 6.84 -6.69 -13.40
N PRO A 3 7.63 -6.85 -12.32
CA PRO A 3 7.61 -5.91 -11.19
C PRO A 3 7.96 -4.47 -11.59
N GLU A 4 8.85 -4.30 -12.58
CA GLU A 4 9.25 -2.97 -13.03
C GLU A 4 8.15 -2.25 -13.79
N GLU A 5 7.49 -2.93 -14.71
CA GLU A 5 6.30 -2.42 -15.39
C GLU A 5 5.20 -2.04 -14.38
N PHE A 6 4.93 -2.91 -13.40
CA PHE A 6 3.93 -2.63 -12.37
C PHE A 6 4.26 -1.36 -11.57
N VAL A 7 5.50 -1.24 -11.06
CA VAL A 7 5.93 -0.09 -10.26
C VAL A 7 5.96 1.19 -11.09
N LYS A 8 6.36 1.14 -12.37
CA LYS A 8 6.26 2.30 -13.28
C LYS A 8 4.81 2.71 -13.54
N GLY A 9 3.88 1.76 -13.48
CA GLY A 9 2.44 2.02 -13.58
C GLY A 9 1.85 2.74 -12.36
N LEU A 10 2.54 2.75 -11.21
CA LEU A 10 2.13 3.52 -10.04
C LEU A 10 2.30 5.01 -10.34
N LYS A 11 1.19 5.76 -10.33
CA LYS A 11 1.18 7.23 -10.47
C LYS A 11 1.66 7.89 -9.17
N ARG A 12 2.93 7.66 -8.82
CA ARG A 12 3.56 8.23 -7.62
C ARG A 12 3.76 9.72 -7.82
N ASP A 13 3.26 10.51 -6.88
CA ASP A 13 3.48 11.96 -6.86
C ASP A 13 4.97 12.27 -6.72
N LYS A 14 5.40 13.40 -7.29
CA LYS A 14 6.75 13.94 -7.09
C LYS A 14 6.66 15.16 -6.19
N ALA A 15 7.46 15.18 -5.12
CA ALA A 15 7.62 16.35 -4.28
C ALA A 15 9.11 16.71 -4.23
N ARG A 16 9.43 17.94 -4.67
CA ARG A 16 10.81 18.47 -4.67
C ARG A 16 11.83 17.54 -5.37
N GLY A 17 11.41 16.96 -6.50
CA GLY A 17 12.25 16.07 -7.32
C GLY A 17 12.22 14.58 -6.96
N ASN A 18 11.75 14.22 -5.75
CA ASN A 18 11.72 12.83 -5.28
C ASN A 18 10.32 12.23 -5.43
N LEU A 19 10.24 10.94 -5.79
CA LEU A 19 8.97 10.21 -5.82
C LEU A 19 8.46 9.93 -4.40
N ALA A 20 7.14 10.03 -4.21
CA ALA A 20 6.50 9.74 -2.95
C ALA A 20 6.66 8.24 -2.58
N PRO A 21 7.05 7.92 -1.33
CA PRO A 21 7.30 6.53 -0.93
C PRO A 21 6.02 5.75 -0.63
N HIS A 22 4.89 6.45 -0.45
CA HIS A 22 3.63 5.93 0.09
C HIS A 22 3.11 4.67 -0.60
N GLN A 23 3.07 4.66 -1.94
CA GLN A 23 2.55 3.50 -2.68
C GLN A 23 3.50 2.31 -2.61
N ILE A 24 4.81 2.55 -2.51
CA ILE A 24 5.81 1.48 -2.34
C ILE A 24 5.74 0.89 -0.94
N ILE A 25 5.65 1.74 0.08
CA ILE A 25 5.43 1.32 1.48
C ILE A 25 4.16 0.48 1.56
N LEU A 26 3.07 0.93 0.92
CA LEU A 26 1.81 0.19 0.88
C LEU A 26 1.96 -1.20 0.22
N LEU A 27 2.74 -1.33 -0.88
CA LEU A 27 3.03 -2.64 -1.48
C LEU A 27 3.77 -3.57 -0.52
N ILE A 28 4.78 -3.05 0.18
CA ILE A 28 5.55 -3.83 1.15
C ILE A 28 4.64 -4.26 2.31
N SER A 29 3.71 -3.41 2.74
CA SER A 29 2.73 -3.77 3.77
C SER A 29 1.79 -4.89 3.32
N PHE A 30 1.26 -4.80 2.08
CA PHE A 30 0.47 -5.91 1.52
C PHE A 30 1.28 -7.20 1.41
N LEU A 31 2.55 -7.12 0.99
CA LEU A 31 3.44 -8.27 0.92
C LEU A 31 3.60 -8.95 2.28
N ASN A 32 3.91 -8.17 3.32
CA ASN A 32 4.15 -8.69 4.66
C ASN A 32 2.87 -9.33 5.25
N ILE A 33 1.70 -8.69 5.07
CA ILE A 33 0.42 -9.23 5.54
C ILE A 33 0.05 -10.50 4.78
N TYR A 34 0.14 -10.49 3.44
CA TYR A 34 -0.17 -11.64 2.62
C TYR A 34 0.71 -12.85 2.96
N ALA A 35 2.01 -12.62 3.18
CA ALA A 35 2.93 -13.66 3.61
C ALA A 35 2.65 -14.18 5.03
N LYS A 36 2.16 -13.32 5.93
CA LYS A 36 1.86 -13.69 7.33
C LYS A 36 0.54 -14.44 7.47
N LEU A 37 -0.49 -14.03 6.74
CA LEU A 37 -1.85 -14.56 6.89
C LEU A 37 -2.19 -15.65 5.87
N GLU A 38 -1.42 -15.74 4.77
CA GLU A 38 -1.72 -16.59 3.61
C GLU A 38 -3.15 -16.36 3.05
N SER A 39 -3.68 -15.16 3.27
CA SER A 39 -5.04 -14.76 2.93
C SER A 39 -5.04 -13.52 2.06
N LYS A 40 -5.94 -13.51 1.07
CA LYS A 40 -6.23 -12.31 0.27
C LYS A 40 -7.19 -11.34 0.96
N TYR A 41 -7.70 -11.69 2.14
CA TYR A 41 -8.64 -10.90 2.94
C TYR A 41 -8.04 -10.53 4.30
N PHE A 42 -8.17 -9.27 4.69
CA PHE A 42 -7.79 -8.74 6.01
C PHE A 42 -8.51 -7.43 6.31
N ASP A 43 -8.35 -6.92 7.53
CA ASP A 43 -8.95 -5.66 7.96
C ASP A 43 -7.99 -4.46 7.77
N ILE A 44 -8.57 -3.25 7.81
CA ILE A 44 -7.84 -1.99 7.65
C ILE A 44 -6.91 -1.67 8.85
N THR A 45 -7.21 -2.19 10.04
CA THR A 45 -6.38 -1.97 11.23
C THR A 45 -5.06 -2.70 11.10
N GLU A 46 -5.07 -3.95 10.61
CA GLU A 46 -3.88 -4.72 10.29
C GLU A 46 -3.05 -4.03 9.20
N LEU A 47 -3.69 -3.59 8.11
CA LEU A 47 -3.01 -2.88 7.03
C LEU A 47 -2.37 -1.58 7.49
N GLU A 48 -3.07 -0.78 8.30
CA GLU A 48 -2.51 0.46 8.82
C GLU A 48 -1.34 0.19 9.78
N SER A 49 -1.46 -0.79 10.66
CA SER A 49 -0.40 -1.17 11.59
C SER A 49 0.88 -1.55 10.84
N GLU A 50 0.75 -2.41 9.83
CA GLU A 50 1.88 -2.82 8.98
C GLU A 50 2.44 -1.64 8.17
N PHE A 51 1.58 -0.77 7.65
CA PHE A 51 2.01 0.45 6.95
C PHE A 51 2.84 1.36 7.84
N GLN A 52 2.42 1.58 9.09
CA GLN A 52 3.17 2.40 10.04
C GLN A 52 4.51 1.74 10.43
N GLN A 53 4.53 0.42 10.56
CA GLN A 53 5.75 -0.32 10.86
C GLN A 53 6.77 -0.21 9.70
N VAL A 54 6.35 -0.52 8.47
CA VAL A 54 7.20 -0.38 7.27
C VAL A 54 7.67 1.06 7.09
N TRP A 55 6.78 2.04 7.31
CA TRP A 55 7.13 3.46 7.26
C TRP A 55 8.27 3.81 8.22
N LYS A 56 8.17 3.33 9.47
CA LYS A 56 9.19 3.55 10.50
C LYS A 56 10.52 2.90 10.13
N ASP A 57 10.49 1.66 9.65
CA ASP A 57 11.69 0.88 9.34
C ASP A 57 12.52 1.51 8.20
N TYR A 58 11.85 2.17 7.25
CA TYR A 58 12.51 2.78 6.09
C TYR A 58 12.52 4.31 6.11
N LYS A 59 12.10 4.96 7.21
CA LYS A 59 11.95 6.42 7.29
C LYS A 59 13.21 7.21 6.91
N SER A 60 14.39 6.65 7.20
CA SER A 60 15.70 7.26 6.90
C SER A 60 16.00 7.34 5.40
N GLN A 61 15.26 6.61 4.55
CA GLN A 61 15.49 6.53 3.10
C GLN A 61 14.75 7.60 2.30
N PHE A 62 13.88 8.40 2.93
CA PHE A 62 13.07 9.40 2.24
C PHE A 62 12.76 10.61 3.12
N ALA A 63 12.49 11.76 2.48
CA ALA A 63 12.26 13.03 3.19
C ALA A 63 10.85 13.18 3.77
N SER A 64 9.82 12.58 3.15
CA SER A 64 8.41 12.75 3.55
C SER A 64 8.18 12.49 5.04
N THR A 65 7.41 13.36 5.68
CA THR A 65 6.96 13.22 7.09
C THR A 65 5.50 12.80 7.21
N ASN A 66 4.70 13.00 6.15
CA ASN A 66 3.30 12.60 6.12
C ASN A 66 3.21 11.09 5.90
N ASN A 67 2.77 10.32 6.90
CA ASN A 67 2.63 8.86 6.91
C ASN A 67 1.18 8.38 6.75
N ASN A 68 0.31 9.19 6.14
CA ASN A 68 -1.09 8.83 5.95
C ASN A 68 -1.27 7.78 4.84
N ILE A 69 -1.97 6.68 5.16
CA ILE A 69 -2.27 5.57 4.24
C ILE A 69 -3.44 5.86 3.29
N GLY A 70 -4.23 6.89 3.56
CA GLY A 70 -5.50 7.14 2.88
C GLY A 70 -5.40 7.33 1.37
N LEU A 71 -4.50 8.22 0.93
CA LEU A 71 -4.31 8.48 -0.49
C LEU A 71 -3.66 7.31 -1.25
N PRO A 72 -2.58 6.66 -0.76
CA PRO A 72 -2.06 5.49 -1.46
C PRO A 72 -3.10 4.35 -1.50
N LEU A 73 -3.91 4.17 -0.45
CA LEU A 73 -5.02 3.20 -0.46
C LEU A 73 -6.04 3.53 -1.55
N LYS A 74 -6.50 4.80 -1.63
CA LYS A 74 -7.41 5.26 -2.69
C LYS A 74 -6.85 5.01 -4.08
N ALA A 75 -5.54 5.23 -4.27
CA ALA A 75 -4.89 5.00 -5.55
C ALA A 75 -4.91 3.52 -5.97
N PHE A 76 -4.87 2.58 -5.02
CA PHE A 76 -4.93 1.13 -5.29
C PHE A 76 -6.34 0.69 -5.65
N ILE A 77 -7.35 1.25 -4.97
CA ILE A 77 -8.76 1.01 -5.29
C ILE A 77 -9.07 1.48 -6.70
N ASN A 78 -8.66 2.71 -7.06
CA ASN A 78 -8.88 3.27 -8.39
C ASN A 78 -8.17 2.52 -9.54
N ARG A 79 -7.30 1.55 -9.20
CA ARG A 79 -6.56 0.71 -10.15
C ARG A 79 -7.01 -0.74 -10.10
N ASP A 80 -8.06 -1.03 -9.33
CA ASP A 80 -8.59 -2.38 -9.11
C ASP A 80 -7.53 -3.37 -8.57
N TYR A 81 -6.52 -2.87 -7.86
CA TYR A 81 -5.52 -3.72 -7.19
C TYR A 81 -6.05 -4.30 -5.89
N ILE A 82 -7.04 -3.62 -5.30
CA ILE A 82 -7.76 -4.05 -4.11
C ILE A 82 -9.22 -3.69 -4.24
N ARG A 83 -10.07 -4.39 -3.50
CA ARG A 83 -11.49 -4.08 -3.33
C ARG A 83 -11.81 -3.89 -1.86
N LEU A 84 -12.68 -2.93 -1.57
CA LEU A 84 -13.16 -2.68 -0.21
C LEU A 84 -14.59 -3.15 -0.07
N THR A 85 -14.88 -3.90 0.98
CA THR A 85 -16.25 -4.04 1.48
C THR A 85 -16.48 -2.94 2.50
N LEU A 86 -17.46 -2.07 2.24
CA LEU A 86 -17.76 -0.90 3.06
C LEU A 86 -19.05 -1.10 3.86
N LYS A 87 -19.10 -0.52 5.07
CA LYS A 87 -20.33 -0.36 5.85
C LYS A 87 -21.14 0.83 5.36
N ASN A 88 -20.45 1.94 5.09
CA ASN A 88 -20.97 3.16 4.47
C ASN A 88 -19.93 3.78 3.54
N ASP A 89 -20.34 4.79 2.78
CA ASP A 89 -19.43 5.55 1.92
C ASP A 89 -18.33 6.26 2.72
N ILE A 90 -17.16 6.35 2.10
CA ILE A 90 -16.00 7.10 2.64
C ILE A 90 -15.98 8.48 1.98
N SER A 91 -16.24 9.51 2.78
CA SER A 91 -16.21 10.91 2.34
C SER A 91 -14.78 11.46 2.25
N ASN A 92 -13.90 11.07 3.18
CA ASN A 92 -12.54 11.57 3.23
C ASN A 92 -11.52 10.46 3.51
N PHE A 93 -10.83 10.03 2.45
CA PHE A 93 -9.78 9.04 2.57
C PHE A 93 -8.60 9.48 3.45
N ARG A 94 -8.40 10.77 3.72
CA ARG A 94 -7.33 11.23 4.64
C ARG A 94 -7.69 11.00 6.11
N ASN A 95 -8.96 10.75 6.43
CA ASN A 95 -9.41 10.50 7.79
C ASN A 95 -9.28 9.02 8.15
N THR A 96 -8.17 8.65 8.77
CA THR A 96 -7.92 7.26 9.20
C THR A 96 -9.02 6.70 10.09
N GLN A 97 -9.62 7.50 10.98
CA GLN A 97 -10.68 7.01 11.86
C GLN A 97 -11.94 6.64 11.07
N GLU A 98 -12.26 7.42 10.03
CA GLU A 98 -13.34 7.09 9.10
C GLU A 98 -13.01 5.80 8.33
N LEU A 99 -11.79 5.65 7.81
CA LEU A 99 -11.37 4.41 7.14
C LEU A 99 -11.58 3.19 8.04
N LYS A 100 -11.14 3.26 9.30
CA LYS A 100 -11.30 2.18 10.28
C LYS A 100 -12.75 1.85 10.59
N ARG A 101 -13.61 2.87 10.63
CA ARG A 101 -15.03 2.70 10.95
C ARG A 101 -15.77 2.06 9.78
N GLU A 102 -15.53 2.56 8.57
CA GLU A 102 -16.32 2.23 7.38
C GLU A 102 -15.80 1.05 6.58
N ILE A 103 -14.51 0.72 6.62
CA ILE A 103 -13.98 -0.46 5.91
C ILE A 103 -14.21 -1.71 6.75
N SER A 104 -15.02 -2.63 6.24
CA SER A 104 -15.22 -3.95 6.84
C SER A 104 -14.12 -4.92 6.47
N THR A 105 -13.73 -4.96 5.20
CA THR A 105 -12.75 -5.93 4.68
C THR A 105 -12.03 -5.35 3.47
N ILE A 106 -10.75 -5.68 3.36
CA ILE A 106 -9.91 -5.43 2.19
C ILE A 106 -9.67 -6.76 1.50
N GLU A 107 -9.91 -6.81 0.19
CA GLU A 107 -9.58 -7.95 -0.69
C GLU A 107 -8.45 -7.54 -1.64
N ILE A 108 -7.39 -8.34 -1.71
CA ILE A 108 -6.33 -8.20 -2.71
C ILE A 108 -6.78 -8.83 -4.03
N ASP A 109 -6.66 -8.08 -5.13
CA ASP A 109 -6.95 -8.60 -6.47
C ASP A 109 -5.83 -9.53 -6.99
N THR A 110 -6.17 -10.43 -7.92
CA THR A 110 -5.24 -11.40 -8.50
C THR A 110 -3.99 -10.76 -9.10
N ILE A 111 -4.12 -9.58 -9.73
CA ILE A 111 -3.00 -8.84 -10.30
C ILE A 111 -1.96 -8.52 -9.20
N LEU A 112 -2.41 -8.04 -8.04
CA LEU A 112 -1.52 -7.72 -6.94
C LEU A 112 -0.95 -9.00 -6.31
N ILE A 113 -1.73 -10.06 -6.15
CA ILE A 113 -1.23 -11.37 -5.66
C ILE A 113 -0.07 -11.88 -6.55
N GLN A 114 -0.23 -11.83 -7.88
CA GLN A 114 0.81 -12.28 -8.82
C GLN A 114 2.12 -11.51 -8.67
N LEU A 115 2.06 -10.22 -8.34
CA LEU A 115 3.23 -9.41 -8.02
C LEU A 115 3.87 -9.86 -6.69
N LEU A 116 3.06 -10.02 -5.64
CA LEU A 116 3.54 -10.36 -4.29
C LEU A 116 4.19 -11.75 -4.21
N GLN A 117 3.85 -12.65 -5.12
CA GLN A 117 4.43 -14.00 -5.21
C GLN A 117 5.73 -14.07 -6.02
N GLN A 118 6.20 -12.96 -6.61
CA GLN A 118 7.47 -12.96 -7.34
C GLN A 118 8.66 -13.12 -6.38
N ASN A 119 9.64 -13.92 -6.80
CA ASN A 119 10.91 -14.04 -6.07
C ASN A 119 11.58 -12.66 -5.95
N ASP A 120 12.21 -12.39 -4.81
CA ASP A 120 12.94 -11.16 -4.50
C ASP A 120 12.14 -9.85 -4.59
N ILE A 121 10.80 -9.93 -4.71
CA ILE A 121 9.94 -8.74 -4.82
C ILE A 121 10.14 -7.77 -3.67
N LYS A 122 10.36 -8.28 -2.45
CA LYS A 122 10.59 -7.45 -1.27
C LYS A 122 11.83 -6.57 -1.44
N SER A 123 12.96 -7.17 -1.81
CA SER A 123 14.23 -6.48 -2.04
C SER A 123 14.09 -5.43 -3.16
N TYR A 124 13.38 -5.81 -4.23
CA TYR A 124 13.07 -4.88 -5.32
C TYR A 124 12.25 -3.67 -4.84
N LEU A 125 11.15 -3.88 -4.12
CA LEU A 125 10.31 -2.79 -3.62
C LEU A 125 11.06 -1.86 -2.66
N ILE A 126 11.87 -2.41 -1.76
CA ILE A 126 12.71 -1.62 -0.85
C ILE A 126 13.64 -0.70 -1.65
N SER A 127 14.25 -1.21 -2.73
CA SER A 127 15.11 -0.39 -3.61
C SER A 127 14.37 0.81 -4.23
N LYS A 128 13.04 0.78 -4.33
CA LYS A 128 12.22 1.85 -4.93
C LYS A 128 11.68 2.87 -3.92
N ILE A 129 11.98 2.72 -2.63
CA ILE A 129 11.57 3.69 -1.60
C ILE A 129 12.32 5.03 -1.77
N ALA A 130 13.62 4.97 -2.02
CA ALA A 130 14.50 6.14 -2.10
C ALA A 130 14.55 6.81 -3.49
N HIS A 131 13.88 6.23 -4.48
CA HIS A 131 13.92 6.65 -5.89
C HIS A 131 12.55 7.11 -6.40
#